data_AF-A0A1F8LEF6-F1
#
_entry.id   AF-A0A1F8LEF6-F1
#
_cell.length_a   1.000
_cell.length_b   1.000
_cell.length_c   1.000
_cell.angle_alpha   90.00
_cell.angle_beta   90.00
_cell.angle_gamma   90.00
#
_symmetry.space_group_name_H-M   'P 1'
#
loop_
_entity.id
_entity.type
_entity.pdbx_description
1 polymer ?
#
loop_
_entity_poly.entity_id
_entity_poly.type
_entity_poly.pdbx_seq_one_letter_code
_entity_poly.pdbx_strand_id
1 'polypeptide(L)'
;MEKGAVARWKGGLRFEAERAGGERLVMDEAGSGEFRPAELLLVALAGCTAMEVISILGKKRQVVTGYAVRVRGEVLVTGPRGAGPADPTATWSGRRASPETA
;
A
#
# COMPACT_ATOMS: atom_id res chain seq x y z
N MET A 1 -0.15 16.14 12.91
CA MET A 1 0.33 14.86 13.46
C MET A 1 1.36 14.31 12.50
N GLU A 2 2.60 14.22 12.92
CA GLU A 2 3.67 13.58 12.14
C GLU A 2 3.46 12.05 12.18
N LYS A 3 3.58 11.39 11.04
CA LYS A 3 3.51 9.93 10.94
C LYS A 3 4.87 9.44 10.42
N GLY A 4 5.58 8.67 11.24
CA GLY A 4 6.82 8.00 10.87
C GLY A 4 6.67 6.48 10.97
N ALA A 5 7.51 5.74 10.24
CA ALA A 5 7.61 4.29 10.32
C ALA A 5 9.08 3.88 10.26
N VAL A 6 9.46 2.85 11.02
CA VAL A 6 10.79 2.25 10.98
C VAL A 6 10.64 0.79 10.61
N ALA A 7 11.35 0.35 9.57
CA ALA A 7 11.46 -1.05 9.20
C ALA A 7 12.81 -1.60 9.69
N ARG A 8 12.77 -2.65 10.51
CA ARG A 8 13.94 -3.34 11.08
C ARG A 8 14.20 -4.62 10.30
N TRP A 9 15.44 -4.80 9.84
CA TRP A 9 15.86 -6.02 9.16
C TRP A 9 15.87 -7.23 10.12
N LYS A 10 15.42 -8.38 9.63
CA LYS A 10 15.32 -9.64 10.40
C LYS A 10 16.14 -10.79 9.81
N GLY A 11 16.95 -10.53 8.78
CA GLY A 11 17.67 -11.57 8.02
C GLY A 11 17.07 -11.74 6.62
N GLY A 12 17.90 -12.09 5.63
CA GLY A 12 17.44 -12.25 4.24
C GLY A 12 16.75 -10.98 3.71
N LEU A 13 15.63 -11.14 3.01
CA LEU A 13 14.79 -10.05 2.49
C LEU A 13 13.57 -9.76 3.37
N ARG A 14 13.69 -10.08 4.67
CA ARG A 14 12.65 -9.94 5.68
C ARG A 14 12.83 -8.69 6.53
N PHE A 15 11.75 -7.92 6.68
CA PHE A 15 11.70 -6.70 7.46
C PHE A 15 10.47 -6.67 8.37
N GLU A 16 10.62 -6.12 9.57
CA GLU A 16 9.54 -5.86 10.52
C GLU A 16 9.35 -4.36 10.68
N ALA A 17 8.18 -3.85 10.33
CA ALA A 17 7.78 -2.47 10.57
C ALA A 17 6.99 -2.35 11.87
N GLU A 18 7.29 -1.32 12.67
CA GLU A 18 6.58 -1.02 13.91
C GLU A 18 5.91 0.36 13.80
N ARG A 19 4.60 0.40 14.06
CA ARG A 19 3.86 1.67 14.19
C ARG A 19 4.12 2.25 15.58
N ALA A 20 4.05 3.57 15.72
CA ALA A 20 4.12 4.28 17.00
C ALA A 20 3.15 3.78 18.10
N GLY A 21 2.14 2.96 17.76
CA GLY A 21 1.21 2.33 18.69
C GLY A 21 1.56 0.89 19.10
N GLY A 22 2.70 0.35 18.67
CA GLY A 22 3.20 -0.99 19.05
C GLY A 22 2.76 -2.15 18.14
N GLU A 23 1.83 -1.90 17.20
CA GLU A 23 1.45 -2.90 16.19
C GLU A 23 2.60 -3.12 15.20
N ARG A 24 2.83 -4.40 14.86
CA ARG A 24 3.93 -4.84 13.99
C ARG A 24 3.40 -5.47 12.72
N LEU A 25 4.13 -5.23 11.63
CA LEU A 25 3.87 -5.78 10.32
C LEU A 25 5.16 -6.37 9.77
N VAL A 26 5.13 -7.62 9.35
CA VAL A 26 6.28 -8.27 8.72
C VAL A 26 6.09 -8.25 7.21
N MET A 27 7.19 -7.98 6.51
CA MET A 27 7.29 -7.92 5.05
C MET A 27 8.42 -8.84 4.59
N ASP A 28 8.21 -9.54 3.49
CA ASP A 28 9.18 -10.45 2.89
C ASP A 28 8.96 -10.55 1.36
N GLU A 29 9.72 -11.41 0.69
CA GLU A 29 9.44 -11.81 -0.69
C GLU A 29 8.24 -12.76 -0.82
N ALA A 30 7.72 -12.94 -2.03
CA ALA A 30 6.53 -13.80 -2.19
C ALA A 30 6.82 -15.25 -1.84
N GLY A 31 5.82 -15.88 -1.24
CA GLY A 31 5.85 -17.29 -0.88
C GLY A 31 5.95 -17.55 0.62
N SER A 32 6.22 -16.52 1.43
CA SER A 32 6.31 -16.63 2.90
C SER A 32 4.98 -16.47 3.64
N GLY A 33 3.92 -16.03 2.94
CA GLY A 33 2.62 -15.70 3.55
C GLY A 33 2.52 -14.27 4.11
N GLU A 34 3.60 -13.49 4.06
CA GLU A 34 3.56 -12.05 4.33
C GLU A 34 3.33 -11.22 3.07
N PHE A 35 2.91 -9.97 3.25
CA PHE A 35 2.82 -9.01 2.16
C PHE A 35 4.21 -8.57 1.72
N ARG A 36 4.39 -8.46 0.40
CA ARG A 36 5.52 -7.71 -0.15
C ARG A 36 5.38 -6.23 0.19
N PRO A 37 6.49 -5.49 0.37
CA PRO A 37 6.42 -4.04 0.59
C PRO A 37 5.59 -3.29 -0.44
N ALA A 38 5.67 -3.67 -1.72
CA ALA A 38 4.90 -3.04 -2.78
C ALA A 38 3.39 -3.39 -2.74
N GLU A 39 3.02 -4.58 -2.26
CA GLU A 39 1.61 -4.96 -2.07
C GLU A 39 1.00 -4.13 -0.95
N LEU A 40 1.76 -3.84 0.11
CA LEU A 40 1.31 -2.95 1.19
C LEU A 40 1.03 -1.53 0.71
N LEU A 41 1.73 -1.03 -0.30
CA LEU A 41 1.39 0.25 -0.92
C LEU A 41 0.00 0.21 -1.57
N LEU A 42 -0.33 -0.88 -2.27
CA LEU A 42 -1.65 -1.06 -2.88
C LEU A 42 -2.74 -1.23 -1.82
N VAL A 43 -2.45 -1.98 -0.74
CA VAL A 43 -3.35 -2.14 0.40
C VAL A 43 -3.60 -0.80 1.09
N ALA A 44 -2.56 -0.01 1.34
CA ALA A 44 -2.67 1.31 1.94
C ALA A 44 -3.51 2.25 1.06
N LEU A 45 -3.28 2.24 -0.26
CA LEU A 45 -4.07 3.04 -1.21
C LEU A 45 -5.54 2.61 -1.21
N ALA A 46 -5.81 1.32 -1.35
CA ALA A 46 -7.17 0.76 -1.32
C ALA A 46 -7.88 1.12 0.00
N GLY A 47 -7.20 0.96 1.13
CA GLY A 47 -7.72 1.26 2.47
C GLY A 47 -8.05 2.73 2.65
N CYS A 48 -7.12 3.64 2.30
CA CYS A 48 -7.35 5.08 2.40
C CYS A 48 -8.57 5.52 1.57
N THR A 49 -8.67 5.07 0.32
CA THR A 49 -9.83 5.38 -0.54
C THR A 49 -11.12 4.78 0.02
N ALA A 50 -11.09 3.53 0.47
CA ALA A 50 -12.27 2.87 1.03
C ALA A 50 -12.80 3.61 2.26
N MET A 51 -11.91 4.01 3.17
CA MET A 51 -12.25 4.77 4.38
C MET A 51 -12.90 6.12 4.06
N GLU A 52 -12.38 6.82 3.05
CA GLU A 52 -12.94 8.11 2.62
C GLU A 52 -14.36 7.93 2.07
N VAL A 53 -14.55 6.99 1.14
CA VAL A 53 -15.85 6.76 0.48
C VAL A 53 -16.89 6.26 1.47
N ILE A 54 -16.56 5.27 2.30
CA ILE A 54 -17.54 4.73 3.27
C ILE A 54 -17.95 5.79 4.30
N SER A 55 -17.03 6.69 4.68
CA SER A 55 -17.35 7.84 5.55
C SER A 55 -18.35 8.77 4.88
N ILE A 56 -18.20 9.06 3.59
CA ILE A 56 -19.14 9.90 2.83
C ILE A 56 -20.51 9.23 2.73
N LEU A 57 -20.58 7.93 2.44
CA LEU A 57 -21.84 7.19 2.35
C LEU A 57 -22.59 7.17 3.69
N GLY A 58 -21.86 6.99 4.80
CA GLY A 58 -22.41 7.09 6.14
C GLY A 58 -22.98 8.48 6.45
N LYS A 59 -22.25 9.55 6.10
CA LYS A 59 -22.73 10.94 6.23
C LYS A 59 -24.00 11.21 5.39
N LYS A 60 -24.13 10.53 4.26
CA LYS A 60 -25.32 10.58 3.37
C LYS A 60 -26.44 9.62 3.78
N ARG A 61 -26.32 8.94 4.93
CA ARG A 61 -27.30 7.96 5.45
C ARG A 61 -27.66 6.85 4.45
N GLN A 62 -26.70 6.42 3.63
CA GLN A 62 -26.89 5.28 2.74
C GLN A 62 -26.75 3.97 3.51
N VAL A 63 -27.62 3.00 3.22
CA VAL A 63 -27.53 1.64 3.77
C VAL A 63 -26.66 0.82 2.85
N VAL A 64 -25.42 0.53 3.26
CA VAL A 64 -24.43 -0.23 2.48
C VAL A 64 -24.35 -1.64 3.05
N THR A 65 -24.67 -2.65 2.23
CA THR A 65 -24.61 -4.07 2.62
C THR A 65 -23.35 -4.77 2.11
N GLY A 66 -22.63 -4.15 1.17
CA GLY A 66 -21.35 -4.62 0.66
C GLY A 66 -20.60 -3.50 -0.05
N TYR A 67 -19.29 -3.40 0.18
CA TYR A 67 -18.42 -2.44 -0.48
C TYR A 67 -16.98 -2.95 -0.49
N ALA A 68 -16.34 -2.92 -1.64
CA ALA A 68 -14.95 -3.31 -1.80
C ALA A 68 -14.24 -2.36 -2.77
N VAL A 69 -12.97 -2.07 -2.49
CA VAL A 69 -12.09 -1.32 -3.38
C VAL A 69 -11.04 -2.27 -3.91
N ARG A 70 -10.98 -2.42 -5.23
CA ARG A 70 -9.95 -3.21 -5.89
C ARG A 70 -8.94 -2.28 -6.56
N VAL A 71 -7.68 -2.40 -6.15
CA VAL A 71 -6.56 -1.68 -6.75
C VAL A 71 -5.65 -2.69 -7.44
N ARG A 72 -5.10 -2.29 -8.59
CA ARG A 72 -4.04 -3.02 -9.29
C ARG A 72 -2.92 -2.04 -9.59
N GLY A 73 -1.69 -2.51 -9.48
CA GLY A 73 -0.50 -1.74 -9.82
C GLY A 73 0.59 -2.68 -10.29
N GLU A 74 1.44 -2.18 -11.18
CA GLU A 74 2.62 -2.90 -11.65
C GLU A 74 3.84 -2.28 -10.97
N VAL A 75 4.68 -3.14 -10.42
CA VAL A 75 5.93 -2.71 -9.78
C VAL A 75 7.03 -2.90 -10.81
N LEU A 76 7.60 -1.79 -11.28
CA LEU A 76 8.79 -1.84 -12.11
C LEU A 76 9.99 -2.10 -11.21
N VAL A 77 10.63 -3.25 -11.40
CA VAL A 77 11.91 -3.55 -10.74
C VAL A 77 13.01 -2.80 -11.50
N THR A 78 13.36 -1.59 -11.03
CA THR A 78 14.62 -0.96 -11.43
C THR A 78 15.73 -1.48 -10.53
N GLY A 79 16.49 -2.47 -11.01
CA GLY A 79 17.74 -2.87 -10.36
C GLY A 79 18.86 -1.88 -10.68
N PRO A 80 19.95 -1.81 -9.90
CA PRO A 80 21.08 -0.97 -10.26
C PRO A 80 21.84 -1.62 -11.42
N ARG A 81 21.58 -1.17 -12.65
CA ARG A 81 22.55 -1.25 -13.75
C ARG A 81 22.82 0.17 -14.23
N GLY A 82 23.78 0.81 -13.56
CA GLY A 82 24.25 2.14 -13.88
C GLY A 82 24.06 3.09 -12.70
N ALA A 83 25.08 3.23 -11.87
CA ALA A 83 25.22 4.39 -11.03
C ALA A 83 25.35 5.63 -11.93
N GLY A 84 24.24 6.32 -12.14
CA GLY A 84 24.19 7.75 -12.46
C GLY A 84 23.65 8.49 -11.23
N PRO A 85 24.00 9.78 -11.03
CA PRO A 85 23.54 10.53 -9.86
C PRO A 85 22.01 10.50 -9.78
N ALA A 86 21.52 10.11 -8.61
CA ALA A 86 20.12 9.87 -8.33
C ALA A 86 19.27 11.12 -8.59
N ASP A 87 18.39 11.06 -9.59
CA ASP A 87 17.15 11.82 -9.58
C ASP A 87 16.06 10.93 -8.96
N PRO A 88 15.60 11.21 -7.72
CA PRO A 88 14.58 10.43 -7.05
C PRO A 88 13.18 10.87 -7.55
N THR A 89 12.90 10.73 -8.83
CA THR A 89 11.55 10.88 -9.37
C THR A 89 10.96 9.52 -9.70
N ALA A 90 10.36 8.89 -8.67
CA ALA A 90 9.44 7.78 -8.85
C ALA A 90 8.21 8.30 -9.61
N THR A 91 8.17 8.08 -10.92
CA THR A 91 7.03 8.48 -11.75
C THR A 91 5.90 7.47 -11.53
N TRP A 92 4.91 7.85 -10.73
CA TRP A 92 3.68 7.08 -10.53
C TRP A 92 2.72 7.37 -11.68
N SER A 93 2.43 6.37 -12.52
CA SER A 93 1.35 6.44 -13.50
C SER A 93 0.24 5.46 -13.12
N GLY A 94 -0.79 5.97 -12.46
CA GLY A 94 -2.03 5.23 -12.20
C GLY A 94 -3.04 5.48 -13.32
N ARG A 95 -3.53 4.43 -13.99
CA ARG A 95 -4.79 4.54 -14.76
C ARG A 95 -5.96 4.43 -13.79
N ARG A 96 -6.91 5.38 -13.90
CA ARG A 96 -8.15 5.43 -13.12
C ARG A 96 -8.89 4.10 -13.26
N ALA A 97 -9.10 3.38 -12.16
CA ALA A 97 -10.09 2.32 -12.14
C ALA A 97 -11.48 2.95 -12.25
N SER A 98 -12.27 2.51 -13.23
CA SER A 98 -13.70 2.82 -13.28
C SER A 98 -14.40 2.07 -12.15
N PRO A 99 -15.38 2.67 -11.45
CA PRO A 99 -16.24 1.92 -10.56
C PRO A 99 -17.02 0.91 -11.42
N GLU A 100 -16.73 -0.37 -11.25
CA GLU A 100 -17.60 -1.44 -11.74
C GLU A 100 -18.59 -1.71 -10.60
N THR A 101 -19.84 -1.30 -10.82
CA THR A 101 -20.95 -1.51 -9.91
C THR A 101 -21.29 -3.00 -9.90
N ALA A 102 -21.22 -3.62 -8.71
CA ALA A 102 -21.87 -4.91 -8.42
C ALA A 102 -22.80 -4.71 -7.23
#